data_AF-A0A077QKH4-F1
#
_entry.id   AF-A0A077QKH4-F1
#
_cell.length_a   1.000
_cell.length_b   1.000
_cell.length_c   1.000
_cell.angle_alpha   90.00
_cell.angle_beta   90.00
_cell.angle_gamma   90.00
#
_symmetry.space_group_name_H-M   'P 1'
#
loop_
_entity.id
_entity.type
_entity.pdbx_description
1 polymer ?
#
loop_
_entity_poly.entity_id
_entity_poly.type
_entity_poly.pdbx_seq_one_letter_code
_entity_poly.pdbx_strand_id
1 'polypeptide(L)' 'MNTNAYTLIGRAICQLLDNNTPIYKTTIGEAMSDIFNAEYRGVYDERCDTFNDALKLLMNKNEN' A
#
# COMPACT_ATOMS: atom_id res chain seq x y z
N MET A 1 9.39 4.22 12.89
CA MET A 1 8.57 3.21 12.18
C MET A 1 7.48 3.97 11.45
N ASN A 2 7.37 3.87 10.13
CA ASN A 2 6.33 4.60 9.37
C ASN A 2 4.98 3.87 9.54
N THR A 3 4.27 4.19 10.62
CA THR A 3 2.98 3.56 10.98
C THR A 3 1.95 3.68 9.84
N ASN A 4 1.92 4.82 9.15
CA ASN A 4 0.97 5.06 8.06
C ASN A 4 1.19 4.11 6.87
N ALA A 5 2.46 3.81 6.55
CA ALA A 5 2.79 2.87 5.48
C ALA A 5 2.32 1.44 5.80
N TYR A 6 2.53 0.97 7.04
CA TYR A 6 2.00 -0.32 7.49
C TYR A 6 0.47 -0.33 7.53
N THR A 7 -0.17 0.77 7.94
CA THR A 7 -1.62 0.90 7.90
C THR A 7 -2.17 0.77 6.47
N LEU A 8 -1.53 1.42 5.49
CA LEU A 8 -1.92 1.31 4.09
C LEU A 8 -1.80 -0.14 3.57
N ILE A 9 -0.68 -0.82 3.88
CA ILE A 9 -0.49 -2.24 3.53
C ILE A 9 -1.58 -3.10 4.19
N GLY A 10 -1.87 -2.89 5.48
CA GLY A 10 -2.91 -3.62 6.20
C GLY A 10 -4.29 -3.42 5.59
N ARG A 11 -4.66 -2.19 5.22
CA ARG A 11 -5.93 -1.90 4.53
C ARG A 11 -6.02 -2.62 3.19
N ALA A 12 -4.95 -2.62 2.40
CA ALA A 12 -4.90 -3.33 1.13
C ALA A 12 -5.11 -4.85 1.32
N ILE A 13 -4.47 -5.45 2.33
CA ILE A 13 -4.66 -6.88 2.65
C ILE A 13 -6.12 -7.17 3.06
N CYS A 14 -6.73 -6.34 3.91
CA CYS A 14 -8.14 -6.51 4.28
C CYS A 14 -9.06 -6.45 3.05
N GLN A 15 -8.85 -5.48 2.15
CA GLN A 15 -9.62 -5.37 0.91
C GLN A 15 -9.47 -6.61 0.01
N LEU A 16 -8.28 -7.22 -0.05
CA LEU A 16 -8.08 -8.46 -0.80
C LEU A 16 -8.81 -9.64 -0.15
N LEU A 17 -8.77 -9.76 1.19
CA LEU A 17 -9.48 -10.80 1.94
C LEU A 17 -10.99 -10.69 1.77
N ASP A 18 -11.54 -9.48 1.87
CA ASP A 18 -12.98 -9.23 1.70
C ASP A 18 -13.47 -9.63 0.29
N ASN A 19 -12.61 -9.51 -0.71
CA ASN A 19 -12.88 -9.90 -2.09
C ASN A 19 -12.51 -11.37 -2.42
N ASN A 20 -12.05 -12.14 -1.44
CA ASN A 20 -11.53 -13.49 -1.62
C ASN A 20 -10.41 -13.56 -2.69
N THR A 21 -9.62 -12.49 -2.80
CA THR A 21 -8.50 -12.37 -3.73
C THR A 21 -7.22 -12.91 -3.08
N PRO A 22 -6.44 -13.76 -3.77
CA PRO A 22 -5.15 -14.22 -3.26
C PRO A 22 -4.19 -13.09 -2.88
N ILE A 23 -3.50 -13.27 -1.74
CA ILE A 23 -2.54 -12.29 -1.22
C ILE A 23 -1.15 -12.58 -1.80
N TYR A 24 -0.74 -11.74 -2.76
CA TYR A 24 0.59 -11.72 -3.34
C TYR A 24 1.14 -10.30 -3.30
N LYS A 25 2.47 -10.17 -3.41
CA LYS A 25 3.13 -8.85 -3.46
C LYS A 25 2.54 -7.94 -4.53
N THR A 26 2.19 -8.50 -5.69
CA THR A 26 1.58 -7.75 -6.81
C THR A 26 0.15 -7.30 -6.47
N THR A 27 -0.69 -8.18 -5.94
CA THR A 27 -2.08 -7.83 -5.61
C THR A 27 -2.18 -6.85 -4.45
N ILE A 28 -1.24 -6.89 -3.49
CA ILE A 28 -1.11 -5.87 -2.45
C ILE A 28 -0.78 -4.51 -3.08
N GLY A 29 0.17 -4.46 -4.02
CA GLY A 29 0.57 -3.22 -4.69
C GLY A 29 -0.56 -2.59 -5.53
N GLU A 30 -1.35 -3.42 -6.20
CA GLU A 30 -2.56 -3.01 -6.93
C GLU A 30 -3.60 -2.42 -5.98
N ALA A 31 -3.97 -3.15 -4.91
CA ALA A 31 -4.94 -2.67 -3.93
C ALA A 31 -4.47 -1.39 -3.20
N MET A 32 -3.18 -1.26 -2.90
CA MET A 32 -2.61 -0.01 -2.37
C MET A 32 -2.78 1.16 -3.35
N SER A 33 -2.58 0.91 -4.64
CA SER A 33 -2.73 1.93 -5.69
C SER A 33 -4.18 2.38 -5.82
N ASP A 34 -5.13 1.45 -5.72
CA ASP A 34 -6.56 1.75 -5.72
C ASP A 34 -6.95 2.63 -4.52
N ILE A 35 -6.49 2.27 -3.32
CA ILE A 35 -6.73 3.06 -2.10
C ILE A 35 -6.12 4.46 -2.24
N PHE A 36 -4.88 4.56 -2.72
CA PHE A 36 -4.20 5.84 -2.92
C PHE A 36 -4.95 6.70 -3.95
N ASN A 37 -5.31 6.15 -5.10
CA ASN A 37 -5.99 6.88 -6.16
C ASN A 37 -7.40 7.37 -5.73
N ALA A 38 -8.09 6.60 -4.88
CA ALA A 38 -9.38 7.02 -4.32
C ALA A 38 -9.25 8.19 -3.33
N GLU A 39 -8.11 8.32 -2.67
CA GLU A 39 -7.86 9.36 -1.65
C GLU A 39 -7.06 10.56 -2.19
N TYR A 40 -6.36 10.39 -3.31
CA TYR A 40 -5.48 11.38 -3.91
C TYR A 40 -6.28 12.55 -4.50
N ARG A 41 -5.88 13.77 -4.12
CA ARG A 41 -6.59 15.01 -4.50
C ARG A 41 -5.92 15.77 -5.65
N GLY A 42 -4.97 15.15 -6.36
CA GLY A 42 -4.26 15.80 -7.46
C GLY A 42 -3.09 16.71 -7.04
N VAL A 43 -2.75 16.74 -5.75
CA VAL A 43 -1.62 17.51 -5.19
C VAL A 43 -0.78 16.62 -4.29
N TYR A 44 0.54 16.78 -4.35
CA TYR A 44 1.48 16.04 -3.52
C TYR A 44 1.26 16.37 -2.05
N ASP A 45 1.00 15.36 -1.23
CA ASP A 45 0.76 15.48 0.21
C ASP A 45 1.30 14.24 0.98
N GLU A 46 1.00 14.15 2.27
CA GLU A 46 1.39 13.05 3.15
C GLU A 46 0.98 11.66 2.63
N ARG A 47 -0.05 11.57 1.79
CA ARG A 47 -0.49 10.30 1.18
C ARG A 47 0.52 9.82 0.15
N CYS A 48 1.14 10.73 -0.60
CA CYS A 48 2.21 10.39 -1.54
C CYS A 48 3.42 9.81 -0.80
N ASP A 49 3.83 10.42 0.31
CA ASP A 49 4.92 9.91 1.15
C ASP A 49 4.57 8.54 1.75
N THR A 50 3.34 8.39 2.26
CA THR A 50 2.82 7.13 2.81
C THR A 50 2.82 6.01 1.76
N PHE A 51 2.34 6.31 0.54
CA PHE A 51 2.31 5.36 -0.56
C PHE A 51 3.73 4.96 -1.00
N ASN A 52 4.63 5.93 -1.14
CA ASN A 52 6.03 5.68 -1.50
C ASN A 52 6.76 4.82 -0.47
N ASP A 53 6.57 5.08 0.82
CA ASP A 53 7.20 4.28 1.87
C ASP A 53 6.58 2.89 1.99
N ALA A 54 5.27 2.75 1.78
CA ALA A 54 4.62 1.45 1.70
C ALA A 54 5.14 0.64 0.51
N LEU A 55 5.37 1.27 -0.65
CA LEU A 55 6.01 0.62 -1.79
C LEU A 55 7.42 0.16 -1.45
N LYS A 56 8.25 0.99 -0.80
CA LYS A 56 9.59 0.56 -0.37
C LYS A 56 9.54 -0.62 0.59
N LEU A 57 8.63 -0.62 1.56
CA LEU A 57 8.45 -1.74 2.49
C LEU A 57 8.01 -3.03 1.77
N LEU A 58 7.09 -2.91 0.83
CA LEU A 58 6.62 -4.03 0.02
C LEU A 58 7.73 -4.54 -0.92
N MET A 59 8.50 -3.62 -1.51
CA MET A 59 9.49 -3.89 -2.54
C MET A 59 10.84 -4.33 -2.01
N ASN A 60 11.26 -3.85 -0.84
CA ASN A 60 12.53 -4.22 -0.22
C ASN A 60 12.65 -5.75 -0.17
N LYS A 61 13.48 -6.28 -1.07
CA LYS A 61 14.25 -7.47 -0.78
C LYS A 61 15.00 -7.13 0.49
N ASN A 62 14.94 -7.98 1.51
CA ASN A 62 15.92 -7.91 2.58
C ASN A 62 17.29 -7.89 1.89
N GLU A 63 17.96 -6.74 1.87
CA GLU A 63 19.40 -6.67 1.61
C GLU A 63 20.05 -7.35 2.81
N ASN A 64 20.12 -8.68 2.74
CA ASN A 64 21.00 -9.50 3.56
C ASN A 64 22.30 -9.72 2.79
#